data_AF-A0A662BLM4-F1
#
_entry.id   AF-A0A662BLM4-F1
#
_cell.length_a   1.000
_cell.length_b   1.000
_cell.length_c   1.000
_cell.angle_alpha   90.00
_cell.angle_beta   90.00
_cell.angle_gamma   90.00
#
_symmetry.space_group_name_H-M   'P 1'
#
loop_
_entity.id
_entity.type
_entity.pdbx_description
1 polymer ?
#
loop_
_entity_poly.entity_id
_entity_poly.type
_entity_poly.pdbx_seq_one_letter_code
_entity_poly.pdbx_strand_id
1 'polypeptide(L)'
;MTYHAMINGAKGTLWYTYKGYGQNLPVDDPELWNTQKILLSELNELAPLFLAPGFGENVELRQKNESIQAIIKESPIGTFLIAANISKTETFSPEFLISKSYNGEQNVYNENRTVSVKNGILEDEFKPLDVHIYKLKSN
;
A
#
# COMPACT_ATOMS: atom_id res chain seq x y z
N MET A 1 8.49 4.18 4.11
CA MET A 1 8.10 3.18 5.14
C MET A 1 6.77 3.46 5.84
N THR A 2 6.00 4.48 5.44
CA THR A 2 4.68 4.77 6.03
C THR A 2 3.72 3.58 5.92
N TYR A 3 3.50 3.08 4.70
CA TYR A 3 2.60 1.96 4.47
C TYR A 3 3.07 0.65 5.08
N HIS A 4 4.39 0.42 5.21
CA HIS A 4 4.89 -0.72 5.97
C HIS A 4 4.42 -0.67 7.44
N ALA A 5 4.49 0.50 8.09
CA ALA A 5 3.98 0.64 9.45
C ALA A 5 2.46 0.41 9.52
N MET A 6 1.70 0.92 8.54
CA MET A 6 0.25 0.73 8.47
C MET A 6 -0.13 -0.75 8.25
N ILE A 7 0.58 -1.46 7.37
CA ILE A 7 0.45 -2.91 7.15
C ILE A 7 0.72 -3.67 8.46
N ASN A 8 1.67 -3.20 9.26
CA ASN A 8 2.02 -3.79 10.57
C ASN A 8 1.18 -3.23 11.74
N GLY A 9 0.03 -2.63 11.45
CA GLY A 9 -0.98 -2.30 12.46
C GLY A 9 -0.92 -0.88 13.02
N ALA A 10 -0.04 -0.01 12.53
CA ALA A 10 -0.11 1.41 12.86
C ALA A 10 -1.47 2.01 12.45
N LYS A 11 -2.01 2.90 13.27
CA LYS A 11 -3.34 3.51 13.09
C LYS A 11 -3.29 4.97 12.66
N GLY A 12 -2.09 5.52 12.49
CA GLY A 12 -1.89 6.91 12.14
C GLY A 12 -0.42 7.21 11.95
N THR A 13 -0.18 8.39 11.40
CA THR A 13 1.15 8.90 11.13
C THR A 13 1.25 10.32 11.64
N LEU A 14 2.45 10.71 12.04
CA LEU A 14 2.80 12.09 12.35
C LEU A 14 3.97 12.45 11.47
N TRP A 15 3.90 13.60 10.82
CA TRP A 15 5.04 14.19 10.13
C TRP A 15 5.54 15.39 10.93
N TYR A 16 6.86 15.49 11.06
CA TYR A 16 7.55 16.55 11.77
C TYR A 16 8.84 16.85 11.03
N THR A 17 9.20 18.14 10.95
CA THR A 17 10.52 18.59 10.52
C THR A 17 11.03 19.67 11.47
N TYR A 18 12.35 19.84 11.47
CA TYR A 18 13.05 20.85 12.25
C TYR A 18 14.22 21.39 11.42
N LYS A 19 14.49 22.69 11.52
CA LYS A 19 15.63 23.29 10.83
C LYS A 19 16.90 23.09 11.67
N GLY A 20 17.58 21.98 11.42
CA GLY A 20 18.88 21.64 12.01
C GLY A 20 19.50 20.45 11.27
N TYR A 21 20.82 20.29 11.38
CA TYR A 21 21.53 19.09 10.87
C TYR A 21 21.29 18.72 9.39
N GLY A 22 21.08 19.71 8.50
CA GLY A 22 20.89 19.49 7.06
C GLY A 22 19.47 19.03 6.66
N GLN A 23 18.47 19.20 7.54
CA GLN A 23 17.07 18.91 7.25
C GLN A 23 16.38 20.11 6.59
N ASN A 24 15.55 19.83 5.57
CA ASN A 24 14.77 20.84 4.87
C ASN A 24 13.47 21.16 5.61
N LEU A 25 13.15 22.44 5.78
CA LEU A 25 11.78 22.86 6.04
C LEU A 25 10.93 22.69 4.77
N PRO A 26 9.59 22.70 4.85
CA PRO A 26 8.74 22.65 3.65
C PRO A 26 9.04 23.76 2.63
N VAL A 27 9.52 24.91 3.12
CA VAL A 27 9.93 26.05 2.28
C VAL A 27 11.25 25.82 1.56
N ASP A 28 12.12 24.95 2.09
CA ASP A 28 13.42 24.65 1.52
C ASP A 28 13.31 23.55 0.44
N ASP A 29 12.24 22.75 0.47
CA ASP A 29 11.96 21.66 -0.50
C ASP A 29 10.45 21.57 -0.80
N PRO A 30 9.94 22.40 -1.73
CA PRO A 30 8.51 22.45 -2.05
C PRO A 30 8.01 21.18 -2.75
N GLU A 31 8.89 20.44 -3.43
CA GLU A 31 8.55 19.17 -4.09
C GLU A 31 8.27 18.10 -3.04
N LEU A 32 9.19 17.92 -2.08
CA LEU A 32 8.98 17.02 -0.94
C LEU A 32 7.72 17.39 -0.16
N TRP A 33 7.49 18.68 0.07
CA TRP A 33 6.28 19.15 0.74
C TRP A 33 5.01 18.81 -0.06
N ASN A 34 5.05 18.94 -1.39
CA ASN A 34 3.92 18.57 -2.22
C ASN A 34 3.61 17.07 -2.15
N THR A 35 4.64 16.23 -2.21
CA THR A 35 4.52 14.77 -2.02
C THR A 35 3.93 14.44 -0.65
N GLN A 36 4.34 15.15 0.41
CA GLN A 36 3.79 14.95 1.75
C GLN A 36 2.29 15.29 1.82
N LYS A 37 1.84 16.37 1.16
CA LYS A 37 0.41 16.71 1.10
C LYS A 37 -0.40 15.64 0.37
N ILE A 38 0.12 15.11 -0.75
CA ILE A 38 -0.54 14.03 -1.50
C ILE A 38 -0.70 12.80 -0.62
N LEU A 39 0.38 12.36 0.03
CA LEU A 39 0.35 11.21 0.94
C LEU A 39 -0.64 11.42 2.11
N LEU A 40 -0.67 12.60 2.71
CA LEU A 40 -1.60 12.90 3.81
C LEU A 40 -3.06 12.92 3.33
N SER A 41 -3.33 13.44 2.13
CA SER A 41 -4.67 13.39 1.53
C SER A 41 -5.13 11.94 1.35
N GLU A 42 -4.27 11.11 0.78
CA GLU A 42 -4.53 9.68 0.57
C GLU A 42 -4.79 8.94 1.89
N LEU A 43 -3.95 9.16 2.91
CA LEU A 43 -4.16 8.54 4.23
C LEU A 43 -5.45 9.00 4.92
N ASN A 44 -5.88 10.24 4.70
CA ASN A 44 -7.16 10.73 5.22
C ASN A 44 -8.35 10.05 4.54
N GLU A 45 -8.30 9.88 3.21
CA GLU A 45 -9.32 9.14 2.46
C GLU A 45 -9.39 7.67 2.88
N LEU A 46 -8.22 7.05 3.12
CA LEU A 46 -8.11 5.66 3.56
C LEU A 46 -8.20 5.50 5.09
N ALA A 47 -8.46 6.55 5.86
CA ALA A 47 -8.55 6.45 7.32
C ALA A 47 -9.57 5.40 7.79
N PRO A 48 -10.77 5.25 7.19
CA PRO A 48 -11.70 4.19 7.56
C PRO A 48 -11.14 2.77 7.39
N LEU A 49 -10.25 2.56 6.41
CA LEU A 49 -9.57 1.28 6.18
C LEU A 49 -8.58 0.97 7.31
N PHE A 50 -7.72 1.93 7.66
CA PHE A 50 -6.70 1.70 8.68
C PHE A 50 -7.27 1.63 10.10
N LEU A 51 -8.29 2.45 10.38
CA LEU A 51 -8.98 2.51 11.68
C LEU A 51 -9.97 1.37 11.89
N ALA A 52 -10.36 0.63 10.84
CA ALA A 52 -11.21 -0.54 10.99
C ALA A 52 -10.59 -1.56 11.99
N PRO A 53 -11.43 -2.25 12.80
CA PRO A 53 -10.98 -3.27 13.74
C PRO A 53 -10.12 -4.34 13.08
N GLY A 54 -9.24 -4.96 13.87
CA GLY A 54 -8.32 -5.98 13.38
C GLY A 54 -7.10 -5.44 12.63
N PHE A 55 -6.15 -6.34 12.39
CA PHE A 55 -4.90 -6.07 11.68
C PHE A 55 -4.99 -6.41 10.18
N GLY A 56 -6.06 -7.09 9.75
CA GLY A 56 -6.12 -7.72 8.44
C GLY A 56 -5.53 -9.14 8.47
N GLU A 57 -5.59 -9.80 7.33
CA GLU A 57 -5.06 -11.14 7.12
C GLU A 57 -3.82 -11.07 6.23
N ASN A 58 -2.80 -11.86 6.56
CA ASN A 58 -1.62 -11.98 5.71
C ASN A 58 -1.99 -12.60 4.37
N VAL A 59 -1.38 -12.10 3.32
CA VAL A 59 -1.61 -12.58 1.95
C VAL A 59 -0.56 -13.61 1.61
N GLU A 60 -1.01 -14.76 1.12
CA GLU A 60 -0.10 -15.81 0.65
C GLU A 60 0.58 -15.36 -0.65
N LEU A 61 1.91 -15.36 -0.64
CA LEU A 61 2.74 -15.20 -1.83
C LEU A 61 3.16 -16.56 -2.34
N ARG A 62 3.04 -16.78 -3.66
CA ARG A 62 3.56 -18.01 -4.27
C ARG A 62 5.09 -18.06 -4.28
N GLN A 63 5.71 -16.90 -4.37
CA GLN A 63 7.16 -16.73 -4.24
C GLN A 63 7.45 -16.07 -2.89
N LYS A 64 8.15 -16.77 -2.00
CA LYS A 64 8.56 -16.17 -0.73
C LYS A 64 9.51 -15.00 -1.00
N ASN A 65 9.14 -13.81 -0.53
CA ASN A 65 9.98 -12.62 -0.57
C ASN A 65 9.73 -11.80 0.71
N GLU A 66 10.78 -11.57 1.50
CA GLU A 66 10.65 -10.88 2.79
C GLU A 66 10.50 -9.35 2.63
N SER A 67 10.90 -8.83 1.47
CA SER A 67 10.76 -7.42 1.11
C SER A 67 9.34 -7.05 0.65
N ILE A 68 8.51 -8.03 0.27
CA ILE A 68 7.10 -7.78 -0.01
C ILE A 68 6.29 -8.00 1.26
N GLN A 69 5.59 -6.96 1.68
CA GLN A 69 4.71 -6.98 2.84
C GLN A 69 3.30 -6.69 2.34
N ALA A 70 2.34 -7.54 2.68
CA ALA A 70 0.97 -7.39 2.22
C ALA A 70 -0.06 -7.94 3.19
N ILE A 71 -1.19 -7.24 3.28
CA ILE A 71 -2.38 -7.68 4.03
C ILE A 71 -3.64 -7.49 3.18
N ILE A 72 -4.63 -8.35 3.39
CA ILE A 72 -6.02 -8.08 3.02
C ILE A 72 -6.75 -7.58 4.25
N LYS A 73 -7.44 -6.45 4.12
CA LYS A 73 -8.17 -5.84 5.22
C LYS A 73 -9.58 -5.44 4.82
N GLU A 74 -10.54 -5.89 5.62
CA GLU A 74 -11.94 -5.47 5.53
C GLU A 74 -12.17 -4.16 6.28
N SER A 75 -13.05 -3.33 5.74
CA SER A 75 -13.41 -2.04 6.32
C SER A 75 -14.82 -1.63 5.89
N PRO A 76 -15.41 -0.60 6.52
CA PRO A 76 -16.69 -0.06 6.09
C PRO A 76 -16.71 0.47 4.64
N ILE A 77 -15.54 0.78 4.06
CA ILE A 77 -15.42 1.29 2.68
C ILE A 77 -15.08 0.20 1.66
N GLY A 78 -15.00 -1.06 2.09
CA GLY A 78 -14.74 -2.24 1.27
C GLY A 78 -13.56 -3.07 1.78
N THR A 79 -13.24 -4.12 1.03
CA THR A 79 -12.09 -5.01 1.27
C THR A 79 -10.92 -4.59 0.39
N PHE A 80 -9.74 -4.46 0.97
CA PHE A 80 -8.56 -3.96 0.28
C PHE A 80 -7.38 -4.90 0.46
N LEU A 81 -6.64 -5.14 -0.62
CA LEU A 81 -5.26 -5.62 -0.57
C LEU A 81 -4.35 -4.40 -0.49
N ILE A 82 -3.51 -4.32 0.53
CA ILE A 82 -2.47 -3.29 0.68
C ILE A 82 -1.13 -4.01 0.62
N ALA A 83 -0.29 -3.64 -0.34
CA ALA A 83 1.01 -4.27 -0.53
C ALA A 83 2.11 -3.20 -0.70
N ALA A 84 3.29 -3.48 -0.15
CA ALA A 84 4.45 -2.60 -0.24
C ALA A 84 5.73 -3.41 -0.45
N ASN A 85 6.61 -2.89 -1.31
CA ASN A 85 7.99 -3.34 -1.41
C ASN A 85 8.87 -2.51 -0.49
N ILE A 86 9.41 -3.11 0.58
CA ILE A 86 10.30 -2.40 1.52
C ILE A 86 11.77 -2.41 1.09
N SER A 87 12.10 -3.06 -0.02
CA SER A 87 13.43 -2.99 -0.62
C SER A 87 13.70 -1.58 -1.12
N LYS A 88 14.94 -1.11 -0.93
CA LYS A 88 15.42 0.19 -1.43
C LYS A 88 16.07 0.08 -2.81
N THR A 89 16.27 -1.14 -3.31
CA THR A 89 17.10 -1.39 -4.51
C THR A 89 16.50 -2.38 -5.48
N GLU A 90 15.64 -3.29 -5.02
CA GLU A 90 15.14 -4.39 -5.84
C GLU A 90 13.71 -4.15 -6.29
N THR A 91 13.47 -4.40 -7.59
CA THR A 91 12.13 -4.53 -8.16
C THR A 91 11.68 -5.99 -8.06
N PHE A 92 10.40 -6.22 -7.76
CA PHE A 92 9.85 -7.56 -7.68
C PHE A 92 8.40 -7.61 -8.16
N SER A 93 8.02 -8.72 -8.82
CA SER A 93 6.64 -8.97 -9.27
C SER A 93 6.04 -10.13 -8.47
N PRO A 94 5.49 -9.87 -7.26
CA PRO A 94 4.87 -10.90 -6.42
C PRO A 94 3.56 -11.41 -7.02
N GLU A 95 3.34 -12.73 -6.93
CA GLU A 95 2.03 -13.34 -7.16
C GLU A 95 1.27 -13.50 -5.83
N PHE A 96 0.26 -12.65 -5.61
CA PHE A 96 -0.62 -12.68 -4.44
C PHE A 96 -1.82 -13.61 -4.67
N LEU A 97 -2.05 -14.56 -3.76
CA LEU A 97 -3.27 -15.36 -3.75
C LEU A 97 -4.37 -14.62 -2.98
N ILE A 98 -5.31 -14.00 -3.69
CA ILE A 98 -6.34 -13.12 -3.08
C ILE A 98 -7.70 -13.80 -2.86
N SER A 99 -8.09 -14.73 -3.74
CA SER A 99 -9.32 -15.52 -3.60
C SER A 99 -9.31 -16.66 -4.60
N LYS A 100 -9.31 -17.90 -4.13
CA LYS A 100 -9.42 -19.09 -4.98
C LYS A 100 -10.71 -18.96 -5.80
N SER A 101 -10.58 -18.79 -7.12
CA SER A 101 -11.66 -18.68 -8.13
C SER A 101 -11.99 -17.28 -8.68
N TYR A 102 -11.40 -16.19 -8.17
CA TYR A 102 -11.64 -14.87 -8.79
C TYR A 102 -10.87 -14.72 -10.12
N ASN A 103 -11.56 -14.24 -11.15
CA ASN A 103 -10.99 -13.86 -12.44
C ASN A 103 -11.56 -12.51 -12.85
N GLY A 104 -10.71 -11.59 -13.29
CA GLY A 104 -11.16 -10.29 -13.75
C GLY A 104 -10.07 -9.24 -13.70
N GLU A 105 -10.50 -7.98 -13.68
CA GLU A 105 -9.60 -6.83 -13.52
C GLU A 105 -9.84 -6.14 -12.18
N GLN A 106 -8.71 -5.80 -11.57
CA GLN A 106 -8.62 -5.15 -10.28
C GLN A 106 -8.03 -3.75 -10.47
N ASN A 107 -8.79 -2.73 -10.07
CA ASN A 107 -8.31 -1.35 -10.07
C ASN A 107 -7.22 -1.18 -9.00
N VAL A 108 -6.19 -0.43 -9.36
CA VAL A 108 -5.18 0.05 -8.42
C VAL A 108 -5.56 1.46 -7.98
N TYR A 109 -5.74 1.64 -6.68
CA TYR A 109 -6.21 2.88 -6.06
C TYR A 109 -5.27 4.02 -6.43
N ASN A 110 -5.83 5.16 -6.88
CA ASN A 110 -5.09 6.36 -7.28
C ASN A 110 -4.05 6.22 -8.43
N GLU A 111 -3.97 5.08 -9.13
CA GLU A 111 -2.96 4.87 -10.18
C GLU A 111 -3.52 4.86 -11.61
N ASN A 112 -4.83 5.07 -11.80
CA ASN A 112 -5.52 5.06 -13.11
C ASN A 112 -5.14 3.87 -14.01
N ARG A 113 -4.96 2.70 -13.41
CA ARG A 113 -4.63 1.45 -14.10
C ARG A 113 -5.32 0.27 -13.45
N THR A 114 -5.41 -0.83 -14.21
CA THR A 114 -5.91 -2.12 -13.74
C THR A 114 -4.84 -3.19 -13.81
N VAL A 115 -4.97 -4.21 -12.96
CA VAL A 115 -4.17 -5.42 -12.97
C VAL A 115 -5.11 -6.61 -13.19
N SER A 116 -4.69 -7.54 -14.05
CA SER A 116 -5.45 -8.77 -14.28
C SER A 116 -5.29 -9.73 -13.11
N VAL A 117 -6.40 -10.32 -12.68
CA VAL A 117 -6.42 -11.43 -11.73
C VAL A 117 -6.83 -12.69 -12.46
N LYS A 118 -6.00 -13.73 -12.38
CA LYS A 118 -6.24 -15.03 -13.03
C LYS A 118 -6.17 -16.15 -12.01
N ASN A 119 -7.22 -16.97 -11.93
CA ASN A 119 -7.32 -18.07 -10.98
C ASN A 119 -7.07 -17.64 -9.52
N GLY A 120 -7.50 -16.44 -9.15
CA GLY A 120 -7.29 -15.88 -7.83
C GLY A 120 -5.91 -15.29 -7.57
N ILE A 121 -5.06 -15.19 -8.59
CA ILE A 121 -3.68 -14.70 -8.49
C ILE A 121 -3.61 -13.31 -9.10
N LEU A 122 -3.19 -12.34 -8.29
CA LEU A 122 -2.86 -10.98 -8.71
C LEU A 122 -1.34 -10.88 -8.78
N GLU A 123 -0.81 -10.53 -9.95
CA GLU A 123 0.62 -10.26 -10.17
C GLU A 123 0.78 -8.80 -10.58
N ASP A 124 1.65 -8.06 -9.91
CA ASP A 124 1.96 -6.67 -10.25
C ASP A 124 3.43 -6.36 -9.97
N GLU A 125 4.03 -5.42 -10.70
CA GLU A 125 5.43 -5.04 -10.52
C GLU A 125 5.57 -3.97 -9.45
N PHE A 126 6.41 -4.20 -8.43
CA PHE A 126 6.75 -3.22 -7.41
C PHE A 126 8.20 -2.79 -7.56
N LYS A 127 8.45 -1.53 -7.89
CA LYS A 127 9.79 -0.94 -7.81
C LYS A 127 10.20 -0.74 -6.35
N PRO A 128 11.46 -0.36 -6.09
CA PRO A 128 11.89 -0.08 -4.73
C PRO A 128 11.00 0.95 -4.03
N LEU A 129 10.55 0.63 -2.82
CA LEU A 129 9.68 1.47 -1.99
C LEU A 129 8.26 1.71 -2.53
N ASP A 130 7.86 1.03 -3.60
CA ASP A 130 6.50 1.14 -4.15
C ASP A 130 5.44 0.57 -3.22
N VAL A 131 4.24 1.13 -3.31
CA VAL A 131 3.06 0.73 -2.56
C VAL A 131 1.88 0.75 -3.51
N HIS A 132 1.18 -0.39 -3.61
CA HIS A 132 -0.03 -0.49 -4.40
C HIS A 132 -1.19 -0.93 -3.49
N ILE A 133 -2.35 -0.32 -3.71
CA ILE A 133 -3.56 -0.60 -2.92
C ILE A 133 -4.66 -0.99 -3.90
N TYR A 134 -5.30 -2.13 -3.65
CA TYR A 134 -6.31 -2.69 -4.54
C TYR A 134 -7.63 -2.82 -3.79
N LYS A 135 -8.70 -2.23 -4.32
CA LYS A 135 -10.05 -2.38 -3.75
C LYS A 135 -10.72 -3.64 -4.30
N LEU A 136 -10.61 -4.74 -3.58
CA LEU A 136 -11.09 -6.05 -4.02
C LEU A 136 -12.61 -6.01 -4.25
N LYS A 137 -13.06 -6.56 -5.39
CA LYS A 137 -14.48 -6.74 -5.66
C LYS A 137 -15.01 -7.89 -4.80
N SER A 138 -16.13 -7.67 -4.11
CA SER A 138 -16.89 -8.76 -3.50
C SER A 138 -17.42 -9.68 -4.61
N ASN A 139 -17.24 -10.99 -4.44
CA ASN A 139 -17.92 -11.99 -5.29
C ASN A 139 -19.43 -11.93 -5.10
#